data_AF-A0A2G6QT97-F1
#
_entry.id   AF-A0A2G6QT97-F1
#
_cell.length_a   1.000
_cell.length_b   1.000
_cell.length_c   1.000
_cell.angle_alpha   90.00
_cell.angle_beta   90.00
_cell.angle_gamma   90.00
#
_symmetry.space_group_name_H-M   'P 1'
#
loop_
_entity.id
_entity.type
_entity.pdbx_description
1 polymer ?
#
loop_
_entity_poly.entity_id
_entity_poly.type
_entity_poly.pdbx_seq_one_letter_code
_entity_poly.pdbx_strand_id
1 'polypeptide(L)'
;WVEAVPYFQLIVASSIFSVLYFMSIALLNARGKSNKTFKLELVKKGLIIIGILIGSRFGIFAMLIGYVVASVVSYFLAILMVKKEINHYLKHQIADFIEPFLVGTLLSIICYLFSFVIENYFLLLICQLSIFGLFYLSWLYFRQRELWNLGLSYIQNRFNKKKGNKR
;
A
#
# COMPACT_ATOMS: atom_id res chain seq x y z
N TRP A 1 23.46 -3.38 -8.63
CA TRP A 1 22.06 -3.78 -8.34
C TRP A 1 21.86 -4.23 -6.90
N VAL A 2 22.74 -5.05 -6.31
CA VAL A 2 22.62 -5.51 -4.91
C VAL A 2 22.60 -4.35 -3.91
N GLU A 3 23.45 -3.32 -4.11
CA GLU A 3 23.47 -2.12 -3.26
C GLU A 3 22.16 -1.32 -3.29
N ALA A 4 21.31 -1.50 -4.31
CA ALA A 4 20.03 -0.82 -4.40
C ALA A 4 18.93 -1.47 -3.56
N VAL A 5 19.07 -2.76 -3.25
CA VAL A 5 18.11 -3.56 -2.49
C VAL A 5 17.73 -2.93 -1.14
N PRO A 6 18.66 -2.49 -0.27
CA PRO A 6 18.29 -1.91 1.02
C PRO A 6 17.48 -0.60 0.87
N TYR A 7 17.71 0.18 -0.18
CA TYR A 7 16.92 1.40 -0.42
C TYR A 7 15.47 1.05 -0.77
N PHE A 8 15.26 0.04 -1.63
CA PHE A 8 13.91 -0.43 -1.96
C PHE A 8 13.18 -0.97 -0.73
N GLN A 9 13.85 -1.73 0.14
CA GLN A 9 13.25 -2.24 1.37
C GLN A 9 12.75 -1.11 2.28
N LEU A 10 13.54 -0.05 2.46
CA LEU A 10 13.12 1.12 3.25
C LEU A 10 11.92 1.85 2.63
N ILE A 11 11.91 2.02 1.31
CA ILE A 11 10.80 2.67 0.60
C ILE A 11 9.52 1.82 0.72
N VAL A 12 9.61 0.50 0.53
CA VAL A 12 8.47 -0.40 0.71
C VAL A 12 7.95 -0.34 2.15
N ALA A 13 8.84 -0.35 3.15
CA ALA A 13 8.46 -0.21 4.55
C ALA A 13 7.71 1.11 4.82
N SER A 14 8.21 2.24 4.30
CA SER A 14 7.52 3.54 4.42
C SER A 14 6.17 3.59 3.69
N SER A 15 6.05 2.84 2.60
CA SER A 15 4.86 2.83 1.74
C SER A 15 3.66 2.23 2.46
N ILE A 16 3.87 1.18 3.27
CA ILE A 16 2.83 0.58 4.13
C ILE A 16 2.17 1.66 5.01
N PHE A 17 2.96 2.41 5.75
CA PHE A 17 2.45 3.49 6.62
C PHE A 17 1.82 4.62 5.82
N SER A 18 2.37 4.94 4.65
CA SER A 18 1.80 5.97 3.78
C SER A 18 0.43 5.59 3.22
N VAL A 19 0.20 4.32 2.87
CA VAL A 19 -1.13 3.82 2.44
C VAL A 19 -2.11 3.90 3.60
N LEU A 20 -1.73 3.46 4.80
CA LEU A 20 -2.60 3.52 5.98
C LEU A 20 -2.94 4.97 6.37
N TYR A 21 -1.98 5.88 6.24
CA TYR A 21 -2.18 7.33 6.40
C TYR A 21 -3.15 7.88 5.35
N PHE A 22 -2.99 7.52 4.07
CA PHE A 22 -3.86 7.95 3.00
C PHE A 22 -5.32 7.51 3.24
N MET A 23 -5.54 6.26 3.67
CA MET A 23 -6.88 5.77 4.03
C MET A 23 -7.49 6.59 5.18
N SER A 24 -6.70 6.92 6.21
CA SER A 24 -7.16 7.74 7.33
C SER A 24 -7.55 9.16 6.90
N ILE A 25 -6.79 9.75 5.98
CA ILE A 25 -7.12 11.06 5.40
C ILE A 25 -8.35 10.99 4.51
N ALA A 26 -8.47 9.97 3.64
CA ALA A 26 -9.62 9.79 2.77
C ALA A 26 -10.92 9.69 3.58
N LEU A 27 -10.87 9.00 4.72
CA LEU A 27 -11.97 8.91 5.67
C LEU A 27 -12.33 10.27 6.30
N LEU A 28 -11.34 11.04 6.76
CA LEU A 28 -11.57 12.39 7.30
C LEU A 28 -12.19 13.32 6.25
N ASN A 29 -11.72 13.22 5.00
CA ASN A 29 -12.26 13.98 3.87
C ASN A 29 -13.70 13.58 3.55
N ALA A 30 -14.02 12.28 3.54
CA ALA A 30 -15.39 11.80 3.35
C ALA A 30 -16.36 12.30 4.45
N ARG A 31 -15.84 12.64 5.64
CA ARG A 31 -16.58 13.27 6.74
C ARG A 31 -16.59 14.80 6.69
N GLY A 32 -16.07 15.42 5.64
CA GLY A 32 -16.05 16.87 5.46
C GLY A 32 -15.01 17.60 6.33
N LYS A 33 -14.05 16.90 6.95
CA LYS A 33 -13.02 17.50 7.83
C LYS A 33 -11.78 17.98 7.06
N SER A 34 -11.97 18.68 5.94
CA SER A 34 -10.88 19.16 5.07
C SER A 34 -9.83 20.00 5.81
N ASN A 35 -10.25 20.85 6.76
CA ASN A 35 -9.32 21.66 7.56
C ASN A 35 -8.36 20.81 8.42
N LYS A 36 -8.79 19.64 8.91
CA LYS A 36 -7.92 18.73 9.67
C LYS A 36 -6.96 17.99 8.74
N THR A 37 -7.48 17.53 7.61
CA THR A 37 -6.67 16.89 6.57
C THR A 37 -5.55 17.80 6.07
N PHE A 38 -5.86 19.05 5.75
CA PHE A 38 -4.86 20.01 5.28
C PHE A 38 -3.72 20.20 6.29
N LYS A 39 -4.06 20.32 7.58
CA LYS A 39 -3.06 20.39 8.66
C LYS A 39 -2.20 19.13 8.73
N LEU A 40 -2.80 17.94 8.61
CA LEU A 40 -2.08 16.66 8.61
C LEU A 40 -1.13 16.53 7.41
N GLU A 41 -1.56 16.95 6.22
CA GLU A 41 -0.71 16.94 5.02
C GLU A 41 0.46 17.90 5.15
N LEU A 42 0.22 19.10 5.69
CA LEU A 42 1.27 20.09 5.92
C LEU A 42 2.30 19.57 6.93
N VAL A 43 1.84 18.97 8.03
CA VAL A 43 2.73 18.35 9.04
C VAL A 43 3.52 17.19 8.42
N LYS A 44 2.89 16.30 7.65
CA LYS A 44 3.60 15.19 6.99
C LYS A 44 4.70 15.71 6.05
N LYS A 45 4.39 16.69 5.20
CA LYS A 45 5.38 17.28 4.28
C LYS A 45 6.52 17.96 5.06
N GLY A 46 6.20 18.68 6.14
CA GLY A 46 7.19 19.27 7.03
C GLY A 46 8.13 18.24 7.66
N LEU A 47 7.58 17.15 8.21
CA LEU A 47 8.37 16.05 8.80
C LEU A 47 9.30 15.39 7.77
N ILE A 48 8.82 15.18 6.54
CA ILE A 48 9.63 14.62 5.45
C ILE A 48 10.79 15.57 5.12
N ILE A 49 10.52 16.87 4.95
CA ILE A 49 11.56 17.87 4.65
C ILE A 49 12.60 17.91 5.77
N ILE A 50 12.18 17.94 7.03
CA ILE A 50 13.08 17.94 8.19
C ILE A 50 13.94 16.67 8.20
N GLY A 51 13.33 15.50 7.98
CA GLY A 51 14.05 14.22 7.92
C GLY A 51 15.10 14.18 6.81
N ILE A 52 14.76 14.71 5.63
CA ILE A 52 15.68 14.82 4.48
C ILE A 52 16.82 15.78 4.79
N LEU A 53 16.54 16.95 5.37
CA LEU A 53 17.57 17.95 5.72
C LEU A 53 18.56 17.40 6.74
N ILE A 54 18.09 16.74 7.80
CA ILE A 54 18.95 16.10 8.80
C ILE A 54 19.75 14.96 8.16
N GLY A 55 19.09 14.11 7.36
CA GLY A 55 19.70 12.97 6.70
C GLY A 55 20.74 13.35 5.65
N SER A 56 20.63 14.52 5.02
CA SER A 56 21.54 14.98 3.96
C SER A 56 23.02 14.99 4.39
N ARG A 57 23.30 15.20 5.69
CA ARG A 57 24.66 15.19 6.25
C ARG A 57 25.26 13.79 6.41
N PHE A 58 24.42 12.76 6.47
CA PHE A 58 24.80 11.37 6.74
C PHE A 58 24.61 10.45 5.51
N GLY A 59 24.23 11.02 4.37
CA GLY A 59 24.02 10.32 3.10
C GLY A 59 22.59 9.80 2.89
N ILE A 60 22.39 9.16 1.74
CA ILE A 60 21.06 8.77 1.23
C ILE A 60 20.33 7.81 2.17
N PHE A 61 21.04 6.89 2.81
CA PHE A 61 20.45 5.92 3.72
C PHE A 61 19.78 6.60 4.93
N ALA A 62 20.45 7.62 5.52
CA ALA A 62 19.89 8.40 6.61
C ALA A 62 18.68 9.24 6.17
N MET A 63 18.67 9.76 4.94
CA MET A 63 17.52 10.46 4.37
C MET A 63 16.30 9.53 4.26
N LEU A 64 16.51 8.30 3.81
CA LEU A 64 15.45 7.29 3.70
C LEU A 64 14.91 6.85 5.05
N ILE A 65 15.79 6.69 6.05
CA ILE A 65 15.34 6.44 7.44
C ILE A 65 14.49 7.63 7.94
N GLY A 66 14.93 8.87 7.69
CA GLY A 66 14.15 10.07 8.01
C GLY A 66 12.78 10.06 7.34
N TYR A 67 12.70 9.61 6.09
CA TYR A 67 11.44 9.46 5.36
C TYR A 67 10.53 8.36 5.95
N VAL A 68 11.08 7.21 6.34
CA VAL A 68 10.35 6.13 7.02
C VAL A 68 9.78 6.64 8.35
N VAL A 69 10.60 7.28 9.18
CA VAL A 69 10.19 7.84 10.47
C VAL A 69 9.10 8.89 10.28
N ALA A 70 9.27 9.81 9.33
CA ALA A 70 8.26 10.82 9.02
C ALA A 70 6.92 10.18 8.61
N SER A 71 6.95 9.10 7.84
CA SER A 71 5.76 8.37 7.39
C SER A 71 5.04 7.69 8.57
N VAL A 72 5.81 7.06 9.47
CA VAL A 72 5.29 6.42 10.69
C VAL A 72 4.65 7.46 11.62
N VAL A 73 5.36 8.55 11.93
CA VAL A 73 4.85 9.61 12.80
C VAL A 73 3.59 10.24 12.21
N SER A 74 3.58 10.51 10.90
CA SER A 74 2.40 11.07 10.22
C SER A 74 1.19 10.15 10.31
N TYR A 75 1.39 8.84 10.17
CA TYR A 75 0.31 7.85 10.34
C TYR A 75 -0.27 7.86 11.75
N PHE A 76 0.58 7.87 12.79
CA PHE A 76 0.11 7.95 14.17
C PHE A 76 -0.68 9.23 14.44
N LEU A 77 -0.23 10.38 13.94
CA LEU A 77 -0.95 11.65 14.06
C LEU A 77 -2.31 11.59 13.37
N ALA A 78 -2.40 11.00 12.17
CA ALA A 78 -3.65 10.83 11.45
C ALA A 78 -4.65 9.95 12.22
N ILE A 79 -4.18 8.81 12.75
CA ILE A 79 -4.99 7.93 13.59
C ILE A 79 -5.56 8.66 14.80
N LEU A 80 -4.74 9.45 15.50
CA LEU A 80 -5.18 10.17 16.69
C LEU A 80 -6.30 11.16 16.37
N MET A 81 -6.28 11.76 15.17
CA MET A 81 -7.37 12.62 14.71
C MET A 81 -8.62 11.81 14.30
N VAL A 82 -8.45 10.66 13.64
CA VAL A 82 -9.57 9.79 13.26
C VAL A 82 -10.27 9.19 14.49
N LYS A 83 -9.52 8.77 15.51
CA LYS A 83 -10.06 8.20 16.74
C LYS A 83 -11.04 9.15 17.45
N LYS A 84 -10.83 10.47 17.34
CA LYS A 84 -11.73 11.48 17.91
C LYS A 84 -13.08 11.56 17.18
N GLU A 85 -13.15 11.12 15.93
CA GLU A 85 -14.35 11.17 15.11
C GLU A 85 -15.06 9.80 15.04
N ILE A 86 -14.31 8.70 15.13
CA ILE A 86 -14.86 7.33 15.03
C ILE A 86 -14.26 6.45 16.14
N ASN A 87 -15.07 6.16 17.15
CA ASN A 87 -14.77 5.10 18.10
C ASN A 87 -14.77 3.75 17.36
N HIS A 88 -13.75 2.92 17.58
CA HIS A 88 -13.48 1.59 16.95
C HIS A 88 -12.76 1.53 15.59
N TYR A 89 -12.43 2.64 14.92
CA TYR A 89 -11.77 2.60 13.60
C TYR A 89 -10.42 1.84 13.58
N LEU A 90 -9.61 2.01 14.63
CA LEU A 90 -8.26 1.42 14.70
C LEU A 90 -8.25 -0.11 14.65
N LYS A 91 -9.17 -0.74 15.40
CA LYS A 91 -9.22 -2.21 15.47
C LYS A 91 -9.62 -2.80 14.11
N HIS A 92 -10.58 -2.18 13.44
CA HIS A 92 -10.98 -2.60 12.09
C HIS A 92 -9.88 -2.35 11.06
N GLN A 93 -9.24 -1.18 11.05
CA GLN A 93 -8.17 -0.91 10.09
C GLN A 93 -7.01 -1.91 10.21
N ILE A 94 -6.64 -2.29 11.44
CA ILE A 94 -5.58 -3.29 11.67
C ILE A 94 -6.05 -4.70 11.27
N ALA A 95 -7.30 -5.06 11.60
CA ALA A 95 -7.87 -6.36 11.22
C ALA A 95 -8.00 -6.52 9.69
N ASP A 96 -8.36 -5.45 8.98
CA ASP A 96 -8.47 -5.45 7.52
C ASP A 96 -7.09 -5.49 6.84
N PHE A 97 -6.06 -4.97 7.52
CA PHE A 97 -4.68 -4.96 7.02
C PHE A 97 -3.93 -6.27 7.29
N ILE A 98 -4.14 -6.89 8.45
CA ILE A 98 -3.34 -8.06 8.87
C ILE A 98 -3.56 -9.25 7.94
N GLU A 99 -4.78 -9.44 7.46
CA GLU A 99 -5.12 -10.54 6.56
C GLU A 99 -4.37 -10.48 5.22
N PRO A 100 -4.45 -9.41 4.42
CA PRO A 100 -3.66 -9.30 3.18
C PRO A 100 -2.16 -9.23 3.45
N PHE A 101 -1.72 -8.70 4.59
CA PHE A 101 -0.31 -8.69 4.98
C PHE A 101 0.24 -10.11 5.18
N LEU A 102 -0.51 -10.98 5.87
CA LEU A 102 -0.13 -12.38 6.06
C LEU A 102 -0.07 -13.13 4.73
N VAL A 103 -1.04 -12.91 3.85
CA VAL A 103 -1.05 -13.50 2.50
C VAL A 103 0.16 -13.05 1.69
N GLY A 104 0.47 -11.74 1.69
CA GLY A 104 1.64 -11.21 1.00
C GLY A 104 2.95 -11.79 1.54
N THR A 105 3.03 -11.99 2.86
CA THR A 105 4.21 -12.59 3.51
C THR A 105 4.39 -14.05 3.10
N LEU A 106 3.31 -14.84 3.09
CA LEU A 106 3.34 -16.24 2.62
C LEU A 106 3.79 -16.33 1.15
N LEU A 107 3.24 -15.46 0.30
CA LEU A 107 3.64 -15.39 -1.11
C LEU A 107 5.10 -15.01 -1.30
N SER A 108 5.61 -14.07 -0.51
CA SER A 108 7.02 -13.66 -0.56
C SER A 108 7.94 -14.84 -0.21
N ILE A 109 7.58 -15.64 0.79
CA ILE A 109 8.33 -16.86 1.17
C ILE A 109 8.33 -17.87 0.02
N ILE A 110 7.16 -18.12 -0.59
CA ILE A 110 7.05 -19.04 -1.74
C ILE A 110 7.94 -18.56 -2.89
N CYS A 111 7.86 -17.28 -3.26
CA CYS A 111 8.68 -16.71 -4.33
C CYS A 111 10.18 -16.78 -4.05
N TYR A 112 10.58 -16.62 -2.78
CA TYR A 112 11.96 -16.80 -2.35
C TYR A 112 12.44 -18.24 -2.49
N LEU A 113 11.61 -19.23 -2.14
CA LEU A 113 11.95 -20.64 -2.33
C LEU A 113 12.16 -21.01 -3.81
N PHE A 114 11.35 -20.43 -4.72
CA PHE A 114 11.55 -20.61 -6.16
C PHE A 114 12.89 -20.05 -6.68
N SER A 115 13.47 -19.08 -5.99
CA SER A 115 14.76 -18.52 -6.34
C SER A 115 15.92 -19.52 -6.22
N PHE A 116 15.75 -20.63 -5.48
CA PHE A 116 16.76 -21.69 -5.39
C PHE A 116 16.68 -22.71 -6.53
N VAL A 117 15.56 -22.75 -7.27
CA VAL A 117 15.31 -23.76 -8.32
C VAL A 117 15.61 -23.21 -9.71
N ILE A 118 15.42 -21.91 -9.93
CA ILE A 118 15.56 -21.26 -11.24
C ILE A 118 16.75 -20.30 -11.20
N GLU A 119 17.83 -20.66 -11.89
CA GLU A 119 19.04 -19.83 -11.99
C GLU A 119 18.91 -18.68 -13.00
N ASN A 120 18.01 -18.81 -13.98
CA ASN A 120 17.80 -17.78 -14.99
C ASN A 120 16.93 -16.63 -14.44
N TYR A 121 17.54 -15.45 -14.29
CA TYR A 121 16.88 -14.25 -13.73
C TYR A 121 15.60 -13.83 -14.47
N PHE A 122 15.57 -13.88 -15.80
CA PHE A 122 14.39 -13.46 -16.57
C PHE A 122 13.24 -14.44 -16.40
N LEU A 123 13.54 -15.74 -16.43
CA LEU A 123 12.54 -16.80 -16.24
C LEU A 123 12.00 -16.79 -14.81
N LEU A 124 12.87 -16.57 -13.82
CA LEU A 124 12.49 -16.41 -12.41
C LEU A 124 11.50 -15.25 -12.23
N LEU A 125 11.77 -14.07 -12.81
CA LEU A 125 10.90 -12.91 -12.72
C LEU A 125 9.51 -13.16 -13.33
N ILE A 126 9.46 -13.77 -14.53
CA ILE A 126 8.19 -14.09 -15.20
C ILE A 126 7.38 -15.08 -14.37
N CYS A 127 8.03 -16.12 -13.83
CA CYS A 127 7.38 -17.09 -12.96
C CYS A 127 6.86 -16.44 -11.66
N GLN A 128 7.67 -15.63 -10.97
CA GLN A 128 7.26 -14.94 -9.75
C GLN A 128 6.06 -14.01 -9.98
N LEU A 129 6.09 -13.21 -11.05
CA LEU A 129 4.97 -12.33 -11.40
C LEU A 129 3.70 -13.11 -11.73
N SER A 130 3.83 -14.22 -12.46
CA SER A 130 2.70 -15.07 -12.83
C SER A 130 2.09 -15.75 -11.61
N ILE A 131 2.92 -16.31 -10.70
CA ILE A 131 2.48 -16.94 -9.46
C ILE A 131 1.78 -15.92 -8.57
N PHE A 132 2.38 -14.74 -8.38
CA PHE A 132 1.79 -13.67 -7.58
C PHE A 132 0.43 -13.23 -8.15
N GLY A 133 0.36 -13.02 -9.47
CA GLY A 133 -0.87 -12.63 -10.14
C GLY A 133 -1.98 -13.66 -10.02
N LEU A 134 -1.67 -14.94 -10.27
CA LEU A 134 -2.62 -16.03 -10.12
C LEU A 134 -3.13 -16.17 -8.69
N PHE A 135 -2.22 -16.14 -7.71
CA PHE A 135 -2.59 -16.27 -6.32
C PHE A 135 -3.46 -15.10 -5.85
N TYR A 136 -3.13 -13.87 -6.26
CA TYR A 136 -3.94 -12.70 -5.94
C TYR A 136 -5.37 -12.81 -6.51
N LEU A 137 -5.50 -13.26 -7.76
CA LEU A 137 -6.81 -13.49 -8.38
C LEU A 137 -7.60 -14.61 -7.69
N SER A 138 -6.94 -15.71 -7.33
CA SER A 138 -7.55 -16.80 -6.56
C SER A 138 -8.02 -16.30 -5.18
N TRP A 139 -7.19 -15.54 -4.48
CA TRP A 139 -7.54 -14.93 -3.20
C TRP A 139 -8.76 -14.01 -3.31
N LEU A 140 -8.79 -13.14 -4.32
CA LEU A 140 -9.90 -12.23 -4.59
C LEU A 140 -11.20 -12.99 -4.86
N TYR A 141 -11.13 -14.06 -5.66
CA TYR A 141 -12.29 -14.90 -5.98
C TYR A 141 -12.88 -15.59 -4.74
N PHE A 142 -12.02 -16.17 -3.90
CA PHE A 142 -12.46 -16.91 -2.71
C PHE A 142 -12.94 -16.00 -1.58
N ARG A 143 -12.20 -14.94 -1.28
CA ARG A 143 -12.45 -14.10 -0.08
C ARG A 143 -13.41 -12.95 -0.36
N GLN A 144 -13.32 -12.33 -1.54
CA GLN A 144 -14.02 -11.10 -1.89
C GLN A 144 -14.92 -11.28 -3.12
N ARG A 145 -15.74 -12.34 -3.07
CA ARG A 145 -16.61 -12.74 -4.19
C ARG A 145 -17.55 -11.63 -4.66
N GLU A 146 -17.97 -10.75 -3.76
CA GLU A 146 -18.78 -9.58 -4.08
C GLU A 146 -18.03 -8.58 -4.98
N LEU A 147 -16.79 -8.24 -4.64
CA LEU A 147 -15.93 -7.35 -5.43
C LEU A 147 -15.60 -7.96 -6.80
N TRP A 148 -15.40 -9.27 -6.86
CA TRP A 148 -15.22 -10.01 -8.12
C TRP A 148 -16.44 -9.86 -9.04
N ASN A 149 -17.64 -10.10 -8.51
CA ASN A 149 -18.88 -9.99 -9.28
C ASN A 149 -19.16 -8.55 -9.74
N LEU A 150 -18.84 -7.57 -8.90
CA LEU A 150 -18.95 -6.15 -9.22
C LEU A 150 -17.98 -5.77 -10.36
N GLY A 151 -16.74 -6.25 -10.33
CA GLY A 151 -15.79 -6.07 -11.42
C GLY A 151 -16.29 -6.63 -12.76
N LEU A 152 -16.87 -7.84 -12.74
CA LEU A 152 -17.45 -8.46 -13.91
C LEU A 152 -18.64 -7.66 -14.47
N SER A 153 -19.52 -7.16 -13.60
CA SER A 153 -20.68 -6.37 -14.03
C SER A 153 -20.27 -5.04 -14.67
N TYR A 154 -19.22 -4.38 -14.16
CA TYR A 154 -18.65 -3.18 -14.80
C TYR A 154 -18.08 -3.48 -16.18
N ILE A 155 -17.36 -4.60 -16.33
CA ILE A 155 -16.81 -5.03 -17.62
C ILE A 155 -17.94 -5.32 -18.61
N GLN A 156 -18.94 -6.10 -18.20
CA GLN A 156 -20.12 -6.42 -19.02
C GLN A 156 -20.89 -5.16 -19.43
N ASN A 157 -21.12 -4.23 -18.50
CA ASN A 157 -21.78 -2.95 -18.79
C ASN A 157 -20.98 -2.08 -19.77
N ARG A 158 -19.65 -2.10 -19.70
CA ARG A 158 -18.78 -1.39 -20.65
C ARG A 158 -18.83 -2.02 -22.05
N PHE A 159 -18.86 -3.35 -22.14
CA PHE A 159 -19.03 -4.07 -23.41
C PHE A 159 -20.44 -3.88 -24.00
N ASN A 160 -21.48 -3.85 -23.18
CA ASN A 160 -22.85 -3.60 -23.62
C ASN A 160 -23.07 -2.15 -24.07
N LYS A 161 -22.49 -1.14 -23.39
CA LYS A 161 -22.49 0.25 -23.88
C LYS A 161 -21.80 0.42 -25.23
N LYS A 162 -20.70 -0.31 -25.49
CA LYS A 162 -20.04 -0.32 -26.80
C LYS A 162 -20.87 -0.98 -27.91
N LYS A 163 -21.74 -1.94 -27.58
CA LYS A 163 -22.69 -2.55 -28.54
C LYS A 163 -23.91 -1.66 -28.79
N GLY A 164 -24.38 -0.91 -27.79
CA GLY A 164 -25.51 0.02 -27.91
C GLY A 164 -25.22 1.29 -28.73
N ASN A 165 -23.97 1.76 -28.74
CA ASN A 165 -23.55 2.95 -29.50
C ASN A 165 -23.19 2.67 -30.98
N LYS A 166 -23.42 1.43 -31.45
CA LYS A 166 -23.15 0.97 -32.83
C LYS A 166 -24.44 0.62 -33.59
N ARG A 167 -25.62 0.91 -33.04
CA ARG A 167 -26.91 0.83 -33.72
C ARG A 167 -27.50 2.21 -33.90
#